data_AF-A0A661WSJ6-F1
#
_entry.id   AF-A0A661WSJ6-F1
#
_cell.length_a   1.000
_cell.length_b   1.000
_cell.length_c   1.000
_cell.angle_alpha   90.00
_cell.angle_beta   90.00
_cell.angle_gamma   90.00
#
_symmetry.space_group_name_H-M   'P 1'
#
loop_
_entity.id
_entity.type
_entity.pdbx_description
1 polymer ?
#
loop_
_entity_poly.entity_id
_entity_poly.type
_entity_poly.pdbx_seq_one_letter_code
_entity_poly.pdbx_strand_id
1 'polypeptide(L)'
;MNLEQYIIHSILEYPTLYKDINYQYSKEKVLNHLFFTNGNGMEWHNGELIDQISGDSEEIIKFPEGFFTTPIWTTEEDEDEVMKGWRLEDDKEYKPFEKCSKYALNIYPICEYANITSLPKEIKDDWLLGAEEAIELALAYYADPYKHARNTYINEWILTRNFESIQNFLTKQNNYLVKAGGRVKVLKTLRRLKSG
;
A
#
# COMPACT_ATOMS: atom_id res chain seq x y z
N MET A 1 8.82 3.12 15.86
CA MET A 1 9.38 2.02 15.01
C MET A 1 9.84 2.62 13.68
N ASN A 2 10.90 2.13 13.03
CA ASN A 2 11.22 2.61 11.67
C ASN A 2 10.24 1.99 10.65
N LEU A 3 10.04 2.63 9.50
CA LEU A 3 9.06 2.18 8.50
C LEU A 3 9.37 0.76 7.99
N GLU A 4 10.64 0.40 7.81
CA GLU A 4 11.04 -0.92 7.34
C GLU A 4 10.63 -2.03 8.33
N GLN A 5 10.83 -1.79 9.62
CA GLN A 5 10.38 -2.67 10.70
C GLN A 5 8.85 -2.80 10.68
N TYR A 6 8.13 -1.68 10.48
CA TYR A 6 6.68 -1.71 10.35
C TYR A 6 6.25 -2.61 9.19
N ILE A 7 6.86 -2.46 8.01
CA ILE A 7 6.54 -3.25 6.82
C ILE A 7 6.78 -4.74 7.09
N ILE A 8 7.92 -5.10 7.66
CA ILE A 8 8.24 -6.50 7.98
C ILE A 8 7.22 -7.06 8.98
N HIS A 9 6.92 -6.30 10.04
CA HIS A 9 5.92 -6.69 11.04
C HIS A 9 4.55 -6.92 10.39
N SER A 10 4.05 -5.99 9.59
CA SER A 10 2.76 -6.15 8.88
C SER A 10 2.73 -7.41 8.02
N ILE A 11 3.80 -7.69 7.27
CA ILE A 11 3.85 -8.86 6.39
C ILE A 11 3.83 -10.18 7.19
N LEU A 12 4.49 -10.21 8.34
CA LEU A 12 4.55 -11.39 9.20
C LEU A 12 3.25 -11.61 9.99
N GLU A 13 2.65 -10.54 10.47
CA GLU A 13 1.41 -10.58 11.26
C GLU A 13 0.19 -10.86 10.38
N TYR A 14 0.15 -10.30 9.17
CA TYR A 14 -0.96 -10.44 8.23
C TYR A 14 -0.51 -10.98 6.86
N PRO A 15 0.05 -12.21 6.79
CA PRO A 15 0.57 -12.76 5.56
C PRO A 15 -0.53 -12.98 4.51
N THR A 16 -1.75 -13.32 4.92
CA THR A 16 -2.90 -13.45 4.00
C THR A 16 -3.23 -12.14 3.28
N LEU A 17 -2.94 -11.00 3.91
CA LEU A 17 -3.20 -9.68 3.36
C LEU A 17 -2.01 -9.15 2.55
N TYR A 18 -0.79 -9.27 3.08
CA TYR A 18 0.38 -8.58 2.53
C TYR A 18 1.41 -9.48 1.87
N LYS A 19 1.47 -10.79 2.16
CA LYS A 19 2.45 -11.66 1.50
C LYS A 19 2.15 -11.77 0.00
N ASP A 20 3.19 -11.74 -0.80
CA ASP A 20 3.16 -11.90 -2.26
C ASP A 20 4.42 -12.67 -2.69
N ILE A 21 4.67 -12.74 -4.00
CA ILE A 21 5.75 -13.53 -4.61
C ILE A 21 7.15 -13.17 -4.10
N ASN A 22 7.34 -11.94 -3.60
CA ASN A 22 8.57 -11.51 -2.95
C ASN A 22 8.33 -10.29 -2.06
N TYR A 23 9.37 -9.90 -1.32
CA TYR A 23 9.36 -8.76 -0.42
C TYR A 23 8.90 -7.46 -1.08
N GLN A 24 9.35 -7.16 -2.30
CA GLN A 24 9.01 -5.90 -2.97
C GLN A 24 7.50 -5.78 -3.20
N TYR A 25 6.85 -6.81 -3.75
CA TYR A 25 5.40 -6.78 -3.96
C TYR A 25 4.62 -6.74 -2.64
N SER A 26 5.12 -7.41 -1.60
CA SER A 26 4.53 -7.32 -0.26
C SER A 26 4.63 -5.93 0.34
N LYS A 27 5.80 -5.31 0.23
CA LYS A 27 6.05 -3.93 0.65
C LYS A 27 5.10 -2.97 -0.05
N GLU A 28 4.90 -3.11 -1.36
CA GLU A 28 3.96 -2.27 -2.12
C GLU A 28 2.52 -2.37 -1.59
N LYS A 29 2.06 -3.56 -1.19
CA LYS A 29 0.74 -3.74 -0.55
C LYS A 29 0.66 -3.03 0.79
N VAL A 30 1.70 -3.13 1.62
CA VAL A 30 1.74 -2.44 2.92
C VAL A 30 1.74 -0.93 2.73
N LEU A 31 2.56 -0.40 1.82
CA LEU A 31 2.61 1.04 1.54
C LEU A 31 1.25 1.57 1.02
N ASN A 32 0.61 0.83 0.12
CA ASN A 32 -0.74 1.17 -0.35
C ASN A 32 -1.73 1.22 0.82
N HIS A 33 -1.67 0.23 1.71
CA HIS A 33 -2.53 0.18 2.90
C HIS A 33 -2.25 1.33 3.88
N LEU A 34 -0.98 1.63 4.14
CA LEU A 34 -0.56 2.68 5.06
C LEU A 34 -1.03 4.06 4.59
N PHE A 35 -0.77 4.39 3.32
CA PHE A 35 -0.88 5.76 2.83
C PHE A 35 -2.18 6.07 2.08
N PHE A 36 -2.84 5.07 1.49
CA PHE A 36 -4.00 5.27 0.62
C PHE A 36 -5.31 4.66 1.14
N THR A 37 -5.27 3.69 2.05
CA THR A 37 -6.50 3.13 2.62
C THR A 37 -7.11 4.07 3.65
N ASN A 38 -8.42 4.29 3.54
CA ASN A 38 -9.19 5.03 4.52
C ASN A 38 -9.64 4.10 5.65
N GLY A 39 -9.56 4.57 6.88
CA GLY A 39 -10.07 3.81 8.04
C GLY A 39 -9.28 2.53 8.31
N ASN A 40 -7.96 2.54 8.08
CA ASN A 40 -7.06 1.45 8.46
C ASN A 40 -6.78 1.39 9.97
N GLY A 41 -7.46 2.20 10.79
CA GLY A 41 -7.27 2.26 12.24
C GLY A 41 -5.99 2.96 12.68
N MET A 42 -5.21 3.52 11.74
CA MET A 42 -3.94 4.15 12.03
C MET A 42 -4.03 5.67 12.10
N GLU A 43 -3.22 6.25 12.97
CA GLU A 43 -3.13 7.70 13.15
C GLU A 43 -1.68 8.16 13.17
N TRP A 44 -1.46 9.39 12.72
CA TRP A 44 -0.15 10.03 12.78
C TRP A 44 0.20 10.40 14.22
N HIS A 45 1.30 9.86 14.74
CA HIS A 45 1.85 10.20 16.03
C HIS A 45 3.37 10.35 15.91
N ASN A 46 3.94 11.47 16.37
CA ASN A 46 5.39 11.74 16.31
C ASN A 46 6.05 11.45 14.94
N GLY A 47 5.32 11.73 13.85
CA GLY A 47 5.82 11.57 12.48
C GLY A 47 5.83 10.13 11.94
N GLU A 48 5.15 9.20 12.59
CA GLU A 48 4.90 7.82 12.14
C GLU A 48 3.40 7.50 12.18
N LEU A 49 2.94 6.54 11.36
CA LEU A 49 1.59 5.99 11.51
C LEU A 49 1.63 4.86 12.53
N ILE A 50 0.82 4.98 13.58
CA ILE A 50 0.69 3.97 14.63
C ILE A 50 -0.72 3.40 14.63
N ASP A 51 -0.82 2.11 14.92
CA ASP A 51 -2.09 1.49 15.35
C ASP A 51 -2.24 1.77 16.84
N GLN A 52 -3.45 2.12 17.30
CA GLN A 52 -3.75 2.36 18.72
C GLN A 52 -3.48 1.13 19.61
N ILE A 53 -3.32 -0.06 19.00
CA ILE A 53 -3.18 -1.34 19.70
C ILE A 53 -1.73 -1.86 19.73
N SER A 54 -0.81 -1.34 18.91
CA SER A 54 0.55 -1.90 18.83
C SER A 54 1.39 -1.47 20.03
N GLY A 55 1.76 -2.44 20.88
CA GLY A 55 2.75 -2.24 21.95
C GLY A 55 4.17 -2.02 21.40
N ASP A 56 4.98 -1.27 22.15
CA ASP A 56 6.38 -0.99 21.79
C ASP A 56 7.21 -2.29 21.81
N SER A 57 7.37 -2.94 20.66
CA SER A 57 8.38 -3.99 20.50
C SER A 57 9.58 -3.42 19.74
N GLU A 58 10.74 -3.38 20.41
CA GLU A 58 12.02 -2.97 19.81
C GLU A 58 12.75 -4.15 19.13
N GLU A 59 12.10 -5.31 19.02
CA GLU A 59 12.76 -6.53 18.57
C GLU A 59 13.12 -6.44 17.08
N ILE A 60 14.32 -6.93 16.73
CA ILE A 60 14.73 -7.00 15.33
C ILE A 60 13.98 -8.16 14.67
N ILE A 61 12.92 -7.82 13.96
CA ILE A 61 12.10 -8.79 13.24
C ILE A 61 12.77 -9.13 11.91
N LYS A 62 12.91 -10.42 11.62
CA LYS A 62 13.43 -10.94 10.35
C LYS A 62 12.45 -11.97 9.78
N PHE A 63 12.36 -12.03 8.46
CA PHE A 63 11.62 -13.11 7.81
C PHE A 63 12.26 -14.47 8.10
N PRO A 64 11.46 -15.51 8.40
CA PRO A 64 11.93 -16.88 8.42
C PRO A 64 12.55 -17.27 7.07
N GLU A 65 13.49 -18.22 7.09
CA GLU A 65 14.05 -18.78 5.85
C GLU A 65 12.93 -19.37 4.98
N GLY A 66 12.98 -19.09 3.68
CA GLY A 66 11.96 -19.56 2.73
C GLY A 66 10.59 -18.88 2.87
N PHE A 67 10.43 -17.83 3.70
CA PHE A 67 9.12 -17.22 3.95
C PHE A 67 8.33 -16.90 2.66
N PHE A 68 8.96 -16.30 1.65
CA PHE A 68 8.30 -15.94 0.38
C PHE A 68 8.13 -17.13 -0.58
N THR A 69 8.85 -18.23 -0.39
CA THR A 69 8.72 -19.44 -1.20
C THR A 69 7.72 -20.44 -0.62
N THR A 70 7.46 -20.37 0.68
CA THR A 70 6.47 -21.21 1.35
C THR A 70 5.06 -20.72 1.01
N PRO A 71 4.13 -21.57 0.54
CA PRO A 71 2.72 -21.19 0.39
C PRO A 71 2.11 -20.71 1.72
N ILE A 72 1.13 -19.81 1.69
CA ILE A 72 0.43 -19.36 2.92
C ILE A 72 -0.38 -20.52 3.51
N TRP A 73 -0.94 -21.36 2.65
CA TRP A 73 -1.75 -22.52 3.01
C TRP A 73 -0.88 -23.76 2.84
N THR A 74 -0.49 -24.39 3.95
CA THR A 74 0.31 -25.62 3.93
C THR A 74 -0.55 -26.89 3.93
N THR A 75 -1.86 -26.78 4.16
CA THR A 75 -2.78 -27.93 4.15
C THR A 75 -4.09 -27.60 3.42
N GLU A 76 -4.70 -28.60 2.77
CA GLU A 76 -6.06 -28.48 2.18
C GLU A 76 -7.13 -28.21 3.25
N GLU A 77 -6.89 -28.55 4.51
CA GLU A 77 -7.83 -28.38 5.62
C GLU A 77 -7.94 -26.92 6.11
N ASP A 78 -6.83 -26.16 6.08
CA ASP A 78 -6.82 -24.76 6.50
C ASP A 78 -7.57 -23.83 5.54
N GLU A 79 -7.58 -24.16 4.24
CA GLU A 79 -8.28 -23.37 3.21
C GLU A 79 -9.81 -23.56 3.33
N ASP A 80 -10.27 -24.79 3.59
CA ASP A 80 -11.70 -25.10 3.70
C ASP A 80 -12.35 -24.55 4.99
N GLU A 81 -11.64 -24.53 6.12
CA GLU A 81 -12.16 -23.96 7.37
C GLU A 81 -12.30 -22.45 7.32
N VAL A 82 -11.30 -21.73 6.79
CA VAL A 82 -11.36 -20.26 6.64
C VAL A 82 -12.40 -19.87 5.60
N MET A 83 -12.51 -20.62 4.50
CA MET A 83 -13.45 -20.33 3.41
C MET A 83 -14.90 -20.75 3.73
N LYS A 84 -15.14 -21.68 4.67
CA LYS A 84 -16.49 -22.01 5.17
C LYS A 84 -17.22 -20.78 5.75
N GLY A 85 -16.49 -19.83 6.33
CA GLY A 85 -17.05 -18.56 6.82
C GLY A 85 -17.39 -17.54 5.73
N TRP A 86 -16.89 -17.73 4.50
CA TRP A 86 -17.01 -16.80 3.38
C TRP A 86 -17.80 -17.36 2.19
N ARG A 87 -18.36 -18.57 2.30
CA ARG A 87 -19.27 -19.14 1.30
C ARG A 87 -20.55 -18.31 1.23
N LEU A 88 -20.54 -17.29 0.39
CA LEU A 88 -21.75 -16.76 -0.25
C LEU A 88 -22.30 -17.90 -1.13
N GLU A 89 -23.60 -18.17 -1.00
CA GLU A 89 -24.33 -19.38 -1.47
C GLU A 89 -24.38 -19.64 -2.99
N ASP A 90 -23.46 -19.14 -3.80
CA ASP A 90 -23.53 -19.32 -5.26
C ASP A 90 -22.50 -20.33 -5.78
N ASP A 91 -23.01 -21.51 -6.16
CA ASP A 91 -22.39 -22.64 -6.86
C ASP A 91 -21.61 -22.25 -8.14
N LYS A 92 -20.40 -21.70 -7.98
CA LYS A 92 -19.43 -21.60 -9.08
C LYS A 92 -18.20 -22.41 -8.75
N GLU A 93 -17.97 -23.42 -9.59
CA GLU A 93 -16.82 -24.32 -9.62
C GLU A 93 -15.50 -23.59 -9.27
N TYR A 94 -14.97 -23.88 -8.08
CA TYR A 94 -13.80 -23.24 -7.50
C TYR A 94 -12.53 -23.75 -8.17
N LYS A 95 -11.65 -22.83 -8.61
CA LYS A 95 -10.33 -23.17 -9.16
C LYS A 95 -9.26 -22.80 -8.14
N PRO A 96 -8.26 -23.68 -7.87
CA PRO A 96 -7.27 -23.49 -6.81
C PRO A 96 -6.58 -22.12 -6.85
N PHE A 97 -6.13 -21.66 -5.68
CA PHE A 97 -5.51 -20.37 -5.37
C PHE A 97 -4.22 -19.99 -6.13
N GLU A 98 -3.87 -20.66 -7.24
CA GLU A 98 -2.88 -20.19 -8.23
C GLU A 98 -3.20 -18.78 -8.78
N LYS A 99 -4.39 -18.25 -8.47
CA LYS A 99 -4.83 -16.89 -8.79
C LYS A 99 -4.63 -15.84 -7.71
N CYS A 100 -4.06 -16.12 -6.55
CA CYS A 100 -3.88 -15.06 -5.53
C CYS A 100 -2.92 -13.95 -5.98
N SER A 101 -1.98 -14.27 -6.89
CA SER A 101 -1.14 -13.29 -7.61
C SER A 101 -1.89 -12.46 -8.65
N LYS A 102 -3.15 -12.81 -8.97
CA LYS A 102 -3.93 -12.18 -10.04
C LYS A 102 -4.67 -10.93 -9.57
N TYR A 103 -4.84 -10.75 -8.26
CA TYR A 103 -5.18 -9.45 -7.70
C TYR A 103 -3.89 -8.62 -7.66
N ALA A 104 -3.50 -8.15 -8.86
CA ALA A 104 -2.52 -7.09 -8.99
C ALA A 104 -2.82 -6.01 -7.96
N LEU A 105 -1.79 -5.46 -7.32
CA LEU A 105 -1.90 -4.34 -6.39
C LEU A 105 -2.94 -3.33 -6.89
N ASN A 106 -4.12 -3.33 -6.26
CA ASN A 106 -5.15 -2.35 -6.55
C ASN A 106 -4.88 -1.17 -5.64
N ILE A 107 -4.34 -0.10 -6.22
CA ILE A 107 -4.10 1.14 -5.47
C ILE A 107 -5.45 1.67 -5.01
N TYR A 108 -5.59 1.86 -3.69
CA TYR A 108 -6.80 2.45 -3.11
C TYR A 108 -6.99 3.87 -3.67
N PRO A 109 -8.23 4.31 -3.92
CA PRO A 109 -8.48 5.69 -4.31
C PRO A 109 -7.88 6.67 -3.29
N ILE A 110 -7.11 7.63 -3.79
CA ILE A 110 -6.48 8.68 -2.99
C ILE A 110 -7.51 9.81 -2.81
N CYS A 111 -8.30 9.72 -1.75
CA CYS A 111 -9.25 10.77 -1.40
C CYS A 111 -8.80 11.55 -0.15
N GLU A 112 -9.63 12.51 0.27
CA GLU A 112 -9.41 13.38 1.43
C GLU A 112 -9.25 12.66 2.77
N TYR A 113 -9.56 11.36 2.84
CA TYR A 113 -9.41 10.53 4.03
C TYR A 113 -8.13 9.68 4.03
N ALA A 114 -7.39 9.68 2.91
CA ALA A 114 -6.15 8.92 2.82
C ALA A 114 -5.08 9.58 3.69
N ASN A 115 -4.30 8.79 4.44
CA ASN A 115 -3.26 9.30 5.34
C ASN A 115 -2.23 10.20 4.63
N ILE A 116 -2.02 9.98 3.34
CA ILE A 116 -1.16 10.82 2.52
C ILE A 116 -1.67 12.28 2.40
N THR A 117 -2.96 12.52 2.59
CA THR A 117 -3.57 13.86 2.46
C THR A 117 -3.58 14.66 3.76
N SER A 118 -3.37 13.98 4.90
CA SER A 118 -3.48 14.48 6.27
C SER A 118 -2.13 14.48 7.02
N LEU A 119 -1.03 14.71 6.31
CA LEU A 119 0.31 14.64 6.89
C LEU A 119 0.53 15.64 8.04
N PRO A 120 1.22 15.22 9.11
CA PRO A 120 1.61 16.09 10.20
C PRO A 120 2.73 17.06 9.77
N LYS A 121 3.00 18.07 10.61
CA LYS A 121 4.10 19.03 10.38
C LYS A 121 5.48 18.38 10.45
N GLU A 122 5.60 17.35 11.28
CA GLU A 122 6.85 16.62 11.53
C GLU A 122 6.59 15.18 11.15
N ILE A 123 7.33 14.69 10.16
CA ILE A 123 7.29 13.31 9.65
C ILE A 123 8.71 12.79 9.76
N LYS A 124 8.89 11.53 10.18
CA LYS A 124 10.20 10.90 10.18
C LYS A 124 10.69 10.70 8.73
N ASP A 125 11.98 10.82 8.49
CA ASP A 125 12.55 10.81 7.13
C ASP A 125 12.24 9.51 6.36
N ASP A 126 12.30 8.36 7.03
CA ASP A 126 11.98 7.05 6.45
C ASP A 126 10.49 6.91 6.10
N TRP A 127 9.60 7.44 6.94
CA TRP A 127 8.17 7.50 6.66
C TRP A 127 7.83 8.43 5.49
N LEU A 128 8.53 9.55 5.36
CA LEU A 128 8.41 10.44 4.22
C LEU A 128 8.86 9.75 2.92
N LEU A 129 9.99 9.05 2.95
CA LEU A 129 10.45 8.25 1.80
C LEU A 129 9.45 7.16 1.42
N GLY A 130 8.82 6.50 2.39
CA GLY A 130 7.75 5.54 2.14
C GLY A 130 6.52 6.15 1.47
N ALA A 131 6.14 7.36 1.89
CA ALA A 131 5.04 8.10 1.25
C ALA A 131 5.38 8.49 -0.20
N GLU A 132 6.63 8.88 -0.46
CA GLU A 132 7.11 9.14 -1.83
C GLU A 132 7.06 7.88 -2.69
N GLU A 133 7.54 6.75 -2.17
CA GLU A 133 7.48 5.44 -2.85
C GLU A 133 6.03 5.03 -3.15
N ALA A 134 5.11 5.20 -2.19
CA ALA A 134 3.69 4.95 -2.39
C ALA A 134 3.12 5.81 -3.54
N ILE A 135 3.49 7.08 -3.63
CA ILE A 135 3.05 7.96 -4.72
C ILE A 135 3.63 7.53 -6.06
N GLU A 136 4.90 7.14 -6.11
CA GLU A 136 5.49 6.60 -7.34
C GLU A 136 4.74 5.34 -7.81
N LEU A 137 4.37 4.45 -6.89
CA LEU A 137 3.55 3.27 -7.17
C LEU A 137 2.16 3.66 -7.70
N ALA A 138 1.48 4.61 -7.08
CA ALA A 138 0.17 5.08 -7.52
C ALA A 138 0.23 5.71 -8.93
N LEU A 139 1.24 6.56 -9.19
CA LEU A 139 1.43 7.16 -10.50
C LEU A 139 1.73 6.10 -11.57
N ALA A 140 2.59 5.12 -11.27
CA ALA A 140 2.87 4.02 -12.19
C ALA A 140 1.64 3.16 -12.46
N TYR A 141 0.79 2.95 -11.46
CA TYR A 141 -0.47 2.22 -11.59
C TYR A 141 -1.48 2.97 -12.48
N TYR A 142 -1.69 4.27 -12.25
CA TYR A 142 -2.63 5.07 -13.06
C TYR A 142 -2.11 5.36 -14.47
N ALA A 143 -0.79 5.34 -14.68
CA ALA A 143 -0.19 5.47 -16.01
C ALA A 143 -0.41 4.26 -16.92
N ASP A 144 -0.84 3.11 -16.37
CA ASP A 144 -1.08 1.86 -17.10
C ASP A 144 -2.60 1.62 -17.25
N PRO A 145 -3.19 1.87 -18.44
CA PRO A 145 -4.62 1.65 -18.71
C PRO A 145 -5.08 0.23 -18.43
N TYR A 146 -4.23 -0.77 -18.66
CA TYR A 146 -4.58 -2.16 -18.45
C TYR A 146 -4.63 -2.53 -16.97
N LYS A 147 -3.87 -1.83 -16.12
CA LYS A 147 -3.94 -2.02 -14.66
C LYS A 147 -5.19 -1.37 -14.09
N HIS A 148 -5.40 -0.08 -14.32
CA HIS A 148 -6.51 0.61 -13.66
C HIS A 148 -7.88 0.33 -14.27
N ALA A 149 -8.00 -0.02 -15.56
CA ALA A 149 -9.29 -0.43 -16.14
C ALA A 149 -9.85 -1.72 -15.52
N ARG A 150 -9.02 -2.53 -14.86
CA ARG A 150 -9.44 -3.72 -14.12
C ARG A 150 -9.97 -3.40 -12.73
N ASN A 151 -9.77 -2.19 -12.25
CA ASN A 151 -10.28 -1.75 -10.96
C ASN A 151 -11.63 -1.06 -11.18
N THR A 152 -12.70 -1.79 -10.91
CA THR A 152 -14.09 -1.33 -11.07
C THR A 152 -14.44 -0.12 -10.22
N TYR A 153 -13.62 0.20 -9.21
CA TYR A 153 -13.76 1.38 -8.37
C TYR A 153 -13.10 2.62 -8.96
N ILE A 154 -12.45 2.54 -10.12
CA ILE A 154 -11.77 3.67 -10.74
C ILE A 154 -12.54 4.09 -11.99
N ASN A 155 -13.08 5.32 -11.94
CA ASN A 155 -13.60 6.03 -13.09
C ASN A 155 -12.80 7.32 -13.31
N GLU A 156 -13.06 8.04 -14.41
CA GLU A 156 -12.34 9.28 -14.74
C GLU A 156 -12.39 10.34 -13.63
N TRP A 157 -13.53 10.45 -12.93
CA TRP A 157 -13.69 11.37 -11.81
C TRP A 157 -12.75 11.01 -10.65
N ILE A 158 -12.66 9.72 -10.31
CA ILE A 158 -11.75 9.22 -9.26
C ILE A 158 -10.29 9.41 -9.67
N LEU A 159 -9.92 9.12 -10.91
CA LEU A 159 -8.56 9.37 -11.43
C LEU A 159 -8.18 10.85 -11.28
N THR A 160 -9.07 11.76 -11.67
CA THR A 160 -8.84 13.20 -11.57
C THR A 160 -8.58 13.61 -10.12
N ARG A 161 -9.43 13.16 -9.17
CA ARG A 161 -9.22 13.45 -7.74
C ARG A 161 -7.93 12.85 -7.20
N ASN A 162 -7.57 11.64 -7.60
CA ASN A 162 -6.31 11.02 -7.18
C ASN A 162 -5.11 11.85 -7.65
N PHE A 163 -5.13 12.34 -8.90
CA PHE A 163 -4.08 13.22 -9.40
C PHE A 163 -4.01 14.57 -8.70
N GLU A 164 -5.16 15.17 -8.36
CA GLU A 164 -5.21 16.39 -7.56
C GLU A 164 -4.65 16.17 -6.15
N SER A 165 -5.04 15.08 -5.48
CA SER A 165 -4.52 14.69 -4.17
C SER A 165 -3.00 14.50 -4.19
N ILE A 166 -2.47 13.80 -5.19
CA ILE A 166 -1.02 13.62 -5.37
C ILE A 166 -0.33 14.97 -5.62
N GLN A 167 -0.89 15.84 -6.47
CA GLN A 167 -0.32 17.17 -6.73
C GLN A 167 -0.33 18.05 -5.47
N ASN A 168 -1.41 17.99 -4.69
CA ASN A 168 -1.53 18.70 -3.42
C ASN A 168 -0.51 18.20 -2.40
N PHE A 169 -0.32 16.88 -2.29
CA PHE A 169 0.77 16.30 -1.49
C PHE A 169 2.11 16.87 -1.91
N LEU A 170 2.46 16.78 -3.19
CA LEU A 170 3.75 17.19 -3.70
C LEU A 170 3.98 18.70 -3.56
N THR A 171 2.91 19.49 -3.63
CA THR A 171 2.97 20.95 -3.43
C THR A 171 3.16 21.28 -1.95
N LYS A 172 2.42 20.65 -1.05
CA LYS A 172 2.60 20.80 0.42
C LYS A 172 4.02 20.38 0.82
N GLN A 173 4.49 19.25 0.30
CA GLN A 173 5.83 18.75 0.55
C GLN A 173 6.91 19.59 -0.10
N ASN A 174 6.62 20.28 -1.21
CA ASN A 174 7.59 21.20 -1.81
C ASN A 174 8.03 22.32 -0.83
N ASN A 175 7.21 22.65 0.17
CA ASN A 175 7.60 23.59 1.22
C ASN A 175 8.51 22.96 2.29
N TYR A 176 8.45 21.64 2.47
CA TYR A 176 9.29 20.86 3.38
C TYR A 176 10.60 20.40 2.71
N LEU A 177 10.52 19.81 1.51
CA LEU A 177 11.63 19.22 0.76
C LEU A 177 12.62 20.24 0.17
N VAL A 178 12.26 21.52 0.03
CA VAL A 178 13.23 22.60 -0.28
C VAL A 178 14.33 22.66 0.77
N LYS A 179 14.04 22.29 2.02
CA LYS A 179 15.05 22.22 3.08
C LYS A 179 15.92 20.95 3.02
N ALA A 180 15.49 19.89 2.32
CA ALA A 180 16.10 18.56 2.38
C ALA A 180 16.80 18.08 1.08
N GLY A 181 16.73 18.84 -0.02
CA GLY A 181 17.59 18.60 -1.20
C GLY A 181 17.14 17.53 -2.21
N GLY A 182 16.02 16.82 -1.99
CA GLY A 182 15.49 15.80 -2.91
C GLY A 182 14.47 16.36 -3.90
N ARG A 183 14.87 16.74 -5.12
CA ARG A 183 13.92 17.30 -6.13
C ARG A 183 14.37 17.07 -7.58
N VAL A 184 14.03 15.96 -8.24
CA VAL A 184 13.98 15.95 -9.73
C VAL A 184 12.97 14.97 -10.33
N LYS A 185 12.75 13.79 -9.72
CA LYS A 185 12.10 12.66 -10.42
C LYS A 185 10.57 12.78 -10.52
N VAL A 186 9.88 13.06 -9.42
CA VAL A 186 8.40 12.99 -9.34
C VAL A 186 7.70 14.07 -10.19
N LEU A 187 8.21 15.31 -10.21
CA LEU A 187 7.63 16.40 -11.00
C LEU A 187 7.71 16.15 -12.52
N LYS A 188 8.71 15.40 -12.98
CA LYS A 188 8.83 15.03 -14.41
C LYS A 188 7.75 14.02 -14.80
N THR A 189 7.42 13.07 -13.93
CA THR A 189 6.37 12.07 -14.15
C THR A 189 4.99 12.73 -14.24
N LEU A 190 4.66 13.64 -13.31
CA LEU A 190 3.39 14.38 -13.36
C LEU A 190 3.21 15.21 -14.63
N ARG A 191 4.28 15.84 -15.14
CA ARG A 191 4.21 16.61 -16.39
C ARG A 191 3.90 15.73 -17.59
N ARG A 192 4.44 14.50 -17.64
CA ARG A 192 4.15 13.53 -18.71
C ARG A 192 2.68 13.08 -18.70
N LEU A 193 2.12 12.84 -17.51
CA LEU A 193 0.73 12.40 -17.36
C LEU A 193 -0.29 13.49 -17.68
N LYS A 194 0.07 14.78 -17.62
CA LYS A 194 -0.78 15.89 -18.06
C LYS A 194 -0.73 16.16 -19.56
N SER A 195 0.25 15.61 -20.27
CA SER A 195 0.53 15.91 -21.68
C SER A 195 0.11 14.81 -22.66
N GLY A 196 -0.36 13.67 -22.15
CA GLY A 196 -0.92 12.56 -22.93
C GLY A 196 -2.40 12.40 -22.60
#